data_AF-A0A978V1R0-F1
#
_entry.id   AF-A0A978V1R0-F1
#
_cell.length_a   1.000
_cell.length_b   1.000
_cell.length_c   1.000
_cell.angle_alpha   90.00
_cell.angle_beta   90.00
_cell.angle_gamma   90.00
#
_symmetry.space_group_name_H-M   'P 1'
#
loop_
_entity.id
_entity.type
_entity.pdbx_description
1 polymer ?
#
loop_
_entity_poly.entity_id
_entity_poly.type
_entity_poly.pdbx_seq_one_letter_code
_entity_poly.pdbx_strand_id
1 'polypeptide(L)'
;MLLGDTCTRECRFCAVKTSRNPPAPDPMGPLNTALAIAAWGVDYIVLTSVDRDDLPDGGRGHFAQTVKALKELKPEIMVGCLTSDFRGDLNAVDALDKLLDRYEQSLSVLKHAKISERSMITKSSIMLGLGESDDELKEAFADLRAIDVDILTLDQGFVNDQNFLLLV
;
A
#
# COMPACT_ATOMS: atom_id res chain seq x y z
N MET A 1 -0.74 8.21 8.59
CA MET A 1 -0.53 6.75 8.65
C MET A 1 -1.67 6.16 9.46
N LEU A 2 -2.39 5.19 8.89
CA LEU A 2 -3.51 4.48 9.52
C LEU A 2 -2.99 3.32 10.37
N LEU A 3 -3.87 2.75 11.21
CA LEU A 3 -3.62 1.55 12.02
C LEU A 3 -2.53 1.63 13.12
N GLY A 4 -1.87 2.79 13.27
CA GLY A 4 -0.93 3.08 14.35
C GLY A 4 0.46 3.50 13.85
N ASP A 5 1.45 3.36 14.72
CA ASP A 5 2.88 3.65 14.47
C ASP A 5 3.79 2.41 14.61
N THR A 6 3.17 1.24 14.79
CA THR A 6 3.83 -0.02 15.14
C THR A 6 3.30 -1.16 14.26
N CYS A 7 4.19 -1.72 13.45
CA CYS A 7 3.97 -2.72 12.41
C CYS A 7 4.11 -4.15 12.92
N THR A 8 3.38 -5.10 12.33
CA THR A 8 3.59 -6.55 12.57
C THR A 8 4.82 -7.12 11.87
N ARG A 9 5.41 -6.39 10.91
CA ARG A 9 6.51 -6.85 10.06
C ARG A 9 7.79 -6.03 10.24
N GLU A 10 8.91 -6.71 10.01
CA GLU A 10 10.25 -6.17 10.14
C GLU A 10 10.90 -5.99 8.75
N CYS A 11 10.66 -4.84 8.13
CA CYS A 11 11.29 -4.48 6.86
C CYS A 11 12.61 -3.74 7.15
N ARG A 12 13.75 -4.26 6.67
CA ARG A 12 15.12 -3.77 7.00
C ARG A 12 15.33 -2.27 6.77
N PHE A 13 14.66 -1.71 5.76
CA PHE A 13 14.73 -0.30 5.36
C PHE A 13 13.70 0.60 6.07
N CYS A 14 12.78 0.05 6.86
CA CYS A 14 11.62 0.76 7.38
C CYS A 14 11.87 1.30 8.79
N ALA A 15 11.67 2.61 8.99
CA ALA A 15 11.84 3.28 10.28
C ALA A 15 10.61 3.16 11.22
N VAL A 16 9.59 2.39 10.85
CA VAL A 16 8.40 2.12 11.67
C VAL A 16 8.75 1.14 12.79
N LYS A 17 8.15 1.29 13.97
CA LYS A 17 8.37 0.39 15.11
C LYS A 17 7.84 -1.01 14.78
N THR A 18 8.48 -2.07 15.26
CA THR A 18 8.00 -3.45 15.06
C THR A 18 7.48 -4.06 16.36
N SER A 19 6.30 -4.68 16.31
CA SER A 19 5.81 -5.57 17.37
C SER A 19 4.89 -6.64 16.78
N ARG A 20 5.05 -7.90 17.20
CA ARG A 20 4.09 -8.98 16.87
C ARG A 20 2.72 -8.77 17.49
N ASN A 21 2.66 -7.99 18.58
CA ASN A 21 1.44 -7.60 19.29
C ASN A 21 1.39 -6.07 19.35
N PRO A 22 1.03 -5.37 18.27
CA PRO A 22 0.85 -3.92 18.28
C PRO A 22 -0.42 -3.52 19.05
N PRO A 23 -0.57 -2.27 19.50
CA PRO A 23 -1.81 -1.79 20.12
C PRO A 23 -3.02 -1.95 19.18
N ALA A 24 -4.23 -2.10 19.75
CA ALA A 24 -5.46 -2.09 18.96
C ALA A 24 -5.61 -0.75 18.20
N PRO A 25 -6.10 -0.74 16.94
CA PRO A 25 -6.37 0.50 16.22
C PRO A 25 -7.46 1.33 16.92
N ASP A 26 -7.38 2.66 16.83
CA ASP A 26 -8.48 3.56 17.23
C ASP A 26 -9.73 3.27 16.37
N PRO A 27 -10.87 2.86 16.95
CA PRO A 27 -12.12 2.65 16.19
C PRO A 27 -12.64 3.93 15.54
N MET A 28 -12.32 5.10 16.09
CA MET A 28 -12.68 6.42 15.52
C MET A 28 -11.62 6.93 14.53
N GLY A 29 -10.47 6.25 14.41
CA GLY A 29 -9.34 6.61 13.56
C GLY A 29 -9.72 6.94 12.11
N PRO A 30 -10.62 6.19 11.45
CA PRO A 30 -11.06 6.49 10.09
C PRO A 30 -11.78 7.84 9.96
N LEU A 31 -12.73 8.13 10.87
CA LEU A 31 -13.49 9.38 10.85
C LEU A 31 -12.61 10.56 11.29
N ASN A 32 -11.80 10.38 12.33
CA ASN A 32 -10.84 11.38 12.81
C ASN A 32 -9.85 11.78 11.71
N THR A 33 -9.33 10.81 10.95
CA THR A 33 -8.43 11.04 9.82
C THR A 33 -9.15 11.76 8.68
N ALA A 34 -10.38 11.34 8.33
CA ALA A 34 -11.15 11.97 7.27
C ALA A 34 -11.51 13.44 7.58
N LEU A 35 -11.92 13.73 8.82
CA LEU A 35 -12.21 15.09 9.29
C LEU A 35 -10.96 15.99 9.25
N ALA A 36 -9.80 15.48 9.67
CA ALA A 36 -8.55 16.23 9.63
C ALA A 36 -8.13 16.59 8.19
N ILE A 37 -8.15 15.62 7.27
CA ILE A 37 -7.81 15.84 5.86
C ILE A 37 -8.79 16.82 5.19
N ALA A 38 -10.10 16.68 5.45
CA ALA A 38 -11.10 17.62 4.93
C ALA A 38 -10.85 19.05 5.42
N ALA A 39 -10.48 19.22 6.70
CA ALA A 39 -10.14 20.52 7.28
C ALA A 39 -8.81 21.11 6.75
N TRP A 40 -7.89 20.29 6.24
CA TRP A 40 -6.66 20.77 5.57
C TRP A 40 -6.92 21.30 4.15
N GLY A 41 -8.11 21.04 3.57
CA GLY A 41 -8.51 21.55 2.27
C GLY A 41 -7.85 20.90 1.05
N VAL A 42 -6.89 19.98 1.23
CA VAL A 42 -6.10 19.35 0.15
C VAL A 42 -6.97 18.60 -0.87
N ASP A 43 -6.59 18.66 -2.16
CA ASP A 43 -7.33 18.05 -3.26
C ASP A 43 -6.85 16.62 -3.61
N TYR A 44 -5.61 16.29 -3.26
CA TYR A 44 -5.03 14.95 -3.38
C TYR A 44 -4.42 14.53 -2.04
N ILE A 45 -4.62 13.28 -1.64
CA ILE A 45 -4.02 12.68 -0.45
C ILE A 45 -3.63 11.23 -0.69
N VAL A 46 -2.54 10.77 -0.07
CA VAL A 46 -2.19 9.34 -0.01
C VAL A 46 -2.45 8.82 1.40
N LEU A 47 -3.29 7.81 1.51
CA LEU A 47 -3.46 7.01 2.71
C LEU A 47 -2.47 5.86 2.69
N THR A 48 -1.82 5.59 3.83
CA THR A 48 -0.93 4.45 4.03
C THR A 48 -1.02 3.97 5.47
N SER A 49 -0.65 2.73 5.74
CA SER A 49 -0.69 2.12 7.07
C SER A 49 0.59 1.35 7.38
N VAL A 50 0.72 0.95 8.63
CA VAL A 50 1.57 -0.19 9.02
C VAL A 50 0.91 -1.52 8.60
N ASP A 51 1.68 -2.60 8.47
CA ASP A 51 1.10 -3.95 8.37
C ASP A 51 0.43 -4.35 9.69
N ARG A 52 -0.69 -5.06 9.58
CA ARG A 52 -1.50 -5.56 10.70
C ARG A 52 -1.88 -7.02 10.51
N ASP A 53 -0.88 -7.88 10.44
CA ASP A 53 -1.06 -9.35 10.32
C ASP A 53 -1.80 -9.96 11.53
N ASP A 54 -1.94 -9.22 12.63
CA ASP A 54 -2.72 -9.55 13.82
C ASP A 54 -4.24 -9.38 13.61
N LEU A 55 -4.66 -8.55 12.65
CA LEU A 55 -6.07 -8.32 12.34
C LEU A 55 -6.59 -9.36 11.32
N PRO A 56 -7.82 -9.89 11.49
CA PRO A 56 -8.42 -10.84 10.54
C PRO A 56 -8.54 -10.29 9.11
N ASP A 57 -8.75 -8.98 8.97
CA ASP A 57 -8.88 -8.29 7.68
C ASP A 57 -7.57 -7.61 7.23
N GLY A 58 -6.48 -7.71 8.00
CA GLY A 58 -5.25 -6.94 7.74
C GLY A 58 -5.42 -5.41 7.85
N GLY A 59 -6.54 -4.93 8.39
CA GLY A 59 -6.88 -3.51 8.48
C GLY A 59 -7.58 -2.90 7.25
N ARG A 60 -7.97 -3.71 6.26
CA ARG A 60 -8.82 -3.30 5.10
C ARG A 60 -9.97 -2.37 5.47
N GLY A 61 -10.75 -2.75 6.47
CA GLY A 61 -11.95 -2.03 6.90
C GLY A 61 -11.62 -0.61 7.35
N HIS A 62 -10.44 -0.40 7.91
CA HIS A 62 -9.96 0.91 8.34
C HIS A 62 -9.65 1.83 7.14
N PHE A 63 -9.03 1.30 6.08
CA PHE A 63 -8.88 2.04 4.81
C PHE A 63 -10.25 2.34 4.20
N ALA A 64 -11.11 1.33 4.02
CA ALA A 64 -12.41 1.49 3.39
C ALA A 64 -13.31 2.50 4.12
N GLN A 65 -13.32 2.49 5.46
CA GLN A 65 -14.03 3.47 6.28
C GLN A 65 -13.42 4.87 6.16
N THR A 66 -12.09 5.00 6.06
CA THR A 66 -11.42 6.31 5.89
C THR A 66 -11.74 6.91 4.53
N VAL A 67 -11.62 6.12 3.44
CA VAL A 67 -11.95 6.56 2.07
C VAL A 67 -13.43 6.91 1.95
N LYS A 68 -14.33 6.11 2.55
CA LYS A 68 -15.76 6.41 2.58
C LYS A 68 -16.04 7.74 3.29
N ALA A 69 -15.55 7.93 4.51
CA ALA A 69 -15.75 9.17 5.26
C ALA A 69 -15.14 10.38 4.55
N LEU A 70 -13.99 10.22 3.88
CA LEU A 70 -13.39 11.26 3.03
C LEU A 70 -14.30 11.64 1.86
N LYS A 71 -14.87 10.66 1.15
CA LYS A 71 -15.77 10.91 0.02
C LYS A 71 -17.13 11.47 0.46
N GLU A 72 -17.60 11.17 1.67
CA GLU A 72 -18.79 11.79 2.26
C GLU A 72 -18.54 13.26 2.67
N LEU A 73 -17.31 13.61 3.08
CA LEU A 73 -16.92 14.97 3.49
C LEU A 73 -16.45 15.87 2.33
N LYS A 74 -15.74 15.32 1.35
CA LYS A 74 -15.23 16.04 0.16
C LYS A 74 -15.27 15.09 -1.06
N PRO A 75 -16.40 14.98 -1.78
CA PRO A 75 -16.57 14.04 -2.89
C PRO A 75 -15.49 14.11 -3.97
N GLU A 76 -15.01 15.32 -4.28
CA GLU A 76 -13.99 15.58 -5.31
C GLU A 76 -12.56 15.21 -4.90
N ILE A 77 -12.28 14.89 -3.62
CA ILE A 77 -10.90 14.61 -3.20
C ILE A 77 -10.36 13.34 -3.89
N MET A 78 -9.19 13.44 -4.50
CA MET A 78 -8.47 12.30 -5.04
C MET A 78 -7.72 11.59 -3.91
N VAL A 79 -7.90 10.27 -3.78
CA VAL A 79 -7.30 9.47 -2.72
C VAL A 79 -6.50 8.32 -3.33
N GLY A 80 -5.19 8.34 -3.13
CA GLY A 80 -4.35 7.16 -3.33
C GLY A 80 -4.30 6.31 -2.06
N CYS A 81 -4.21 4.99 -2.20
CA CYS A 81 -4.00 4.07 -1.07
C CYS A 81 -2.72 3.25 -1.33
N LEU A 82 -1.71 3.46 -0.49
CA LEU A 82 -0.44 2.74 -0.46
C LEU A 82 -0.59 1.66 0.63
N THR A 83 -0.96 0.44 0.24
CA THR A 83 -1.47 -0.61 1.13
C THR A 83 -0.45 -1.70 1.44
N SER A 84 -0.71 -2.46 2.50
CA SER A 84 -0.10 -3.79 2.67
C SER A 84 -0.43 -4.71 1.49
N ASP A 85 0.36 -5.78 1.31
CA ASP A 85 0.03 -6.93 0.46
C ASP A 85 -1.16 -7.77 1.01
N PHE A 86 -1.61 -7.48 2.24
CA PHE A 86 -2.64 -8.22 2.97
C PHE A 86 -2.35 -9.74 3.07
N ARG A 87 -1.06 -10.13 3.04
CA ARG A 87 -0.51 -11.49 2.93
C ARG A 87 -0.92 -12.26 1.67
N GLY A 88 -1.54 -11.58 0.70
CA GLY A 88 -2.29 -12.28 -0.34
C GLY A 88 -3.39 -13.19 0.23
N ASP A 89 -4.13 -12.78 1.29
CA ASP A 89 -5.54 -13.21 1.35
C ASP A 89 -6.20 -12.57 0.15
N LEU A 90 -6.38 -13.30 -0.94
CA LEU A 90 -6.80 -12.63 -2.17
C LEU A 90 -8.29 -12.28 -2.20
N ASN A 91 -9.04 -12.57 -1.12
CA ASN A 91 -10.36 -12.00 -0.84
C ASN A 91 -10.27 -10.68 -0.06
N ALA A 92 -9.07 -10.27 0.40
CA ALA A 92 -8.77 -8.87 0.72
C ALA A 92 -8.78 -7.93 -0.49
N VAL A 93 -8.96 -8.58 -1.62
CA VAL A 93 -8.55 -8.18 -2.93
C VAL A 93 -9.45 -8.95 -3.95
N ASP A 94 -10.60 -9.52 -3.55
CA ASP A 94 -11.77 -9.54 -4.47
C ASP A 94 -12.47 -8.16 -4.45
N ALA A 95 -11.72 -7.15 -4.01
CA ALA A 95 -11.39 -5.96 -4.79
C ALA A 95 -9.84 -5.75 -4.90
N LEU A 96 -9.15 -6.28 -5.96
CA LEU A 96 -7.66 -6.38 -6.28
C LEU A 96 -6.86 -7.78 -6.34
N ASP A 97 -7.40 -8.89 -6.88
CA ASP A 97 -6.98 -10.35 -6.90
C ASP A 97 -5.76 -10.85 -7.79
N LYS A 98 -5.16 -12.07 -7.84
CA LYS A 98 -5.12 -13.39 -7.11
C LYS A 98 -3.73 -14.05 -7.36
N LEU A 99 -3.01 -14.53 -6.34
CA LEU A 99 -1.91 -15.52 -6.41
C LEU A 99 -0.51 -15.04 -5.89
N LEU A 100 0.36 -16.03 -5.62
CA LEU A 100 1.83 -16.06 -5.77
C LEU A 100 2.75 -15.39 -4.71
N ASP A 101 4.08 -15.50 -4.92
CA ASP A 101 5.19 -15.12 -4.00
C ASP A 101 5.36 -13.59 -3.90
N ARG A 102 5.95 -13.02 -2.83
CA ARG A 102 5.84 -11.58 -2.45
C ARG A 102 5.88 -10.57 -3.61
N TYR A 103 6.78 -10.77 -4.56
CA TYR A 103 6.88 -9.95 -5.77
C TYR A 103 5.70 -10.20 -6.72
N GLU A 104 5.48 -11.45 -7.15
CA GLU A 104 4.31 -11.88 -7.94
C GLU A 104 2.95 -11.58 -7.25
N GLN A 105 2.93 -11.51 -5.92
CA GLN A 105 1.80 -11.17 -5.06
C GLN A 105 1.48 -9.67 -5.14
N SER A 106 2.52 -8.84 -5.12
CA SER A 106 2.40 -7.40 -5.35
C SER A 106 1.96 -7.12 -6.79
N LEU A 107 2.49 -7.87 -7.76
CA LEU A 107 2.04 -7.84 -9.15
C LEU A 107 0.58 -8.32 -9.30
N SER A 108 0.14 -9.36 -8.59
CA SER A 108 -1.24 -9.83 -8.68
C SER A 108 -2.20 -8.76 -8.12
N VAL A 109 -1.88 -8.16 -6.97
CA VAL A 109 -2.63 -7.05 -6.39
C VAL A 109 -2.83 -5.89 -7.37
N LEU A 110 -1.75 -5.44 -8.00
CA LEU A 110 -1.79 -4.37 -9.00
C LEU A 110 -2.53 -4.78 -10.28
N LYS A 111 -2.41 -6.05 -10.69
CA LYS A 111 -3.02 -6.58 -11.92
C LYS A 111 -4.53 -6.61 -11.86
N HIS A 112 -5.14 -7.07 -10.78
CA HIS A 112 -6.60 -7.06 -10.70
C HIS A 112 -7.16 -5.71 -10.25
N ALA A 113 -6.39 -4.76 -9.74
CA ALA A 113 -6.89 -3.36 -9.67
C ALA A 113 -7.51 -2.94 -11.02
N LYS A 114 -6.82 -3.26 -12.11
CA LYS A 114 -7.24 -3.05 -13.50
C LYS A 114 -8.32 -4.01 -14.01
N ILE A 115 -8.57 -5.13 -13.33
CA ILE A 115 -9.65 -6.10 -13.64
C ILE A 115 -10.95 -5.73 -12.90
N SER A 116 -10.86 -5.36 -11.62
CA SER A 116 -11.97 -4.89 -10.79
C SER A 116 -12.55 -3.57 -11.30
N GLU A 117 -11.68 -2.57 -11.54
CA GLU A 117 -12.11 -1.27 -12.03
C GLU A 117 -11.08 -0.73 -13.02
N ARG A 118 -11.38 -0.85 -14.32
CA ARG A 118 -10.42 -0.55 -15.40
C ARG A 118 -10.07 0.94 -15.50
N SER A 119 -10.87 1.84 -14.93
CA SER A 119 -10.54 3.27 -14.82
C SER A 119 -9.61 3.60 -13.64
N MET A 120 -9.31 2.63 -12.76
CA MET A 120 -8.41 2.84 -11.63
C MET A 120 -6.98 3.11 -12.11
N ILE A 121 -6.39 4.18 -11.56
CA ILE A 121 -4.97 4.49 -11.75
C ILE A 121 -4.18 3.67 -10.73
N THR A 122 -3.29 2.81 -11.20
CA THR A 122 -2.37 2.04 -10.36
C THR A 122 -0.99 2.69 -10.31
N LYS A 123 -0.41 2.68 -9.12
CA LYS A 123 0.97 3.07 -8.86
C LYS A 123 1.74 1.87 -8.30
N SER A 124 3.05 1.81 -8.57
CA SER A 124 4.01 1.05 -7.79
C SER A 124 5.27 1.89 -7.52
N SER A 125 6.13 1.45 -6.60
CA SER A 125 7.44 2.06 -6.33
C SER A 125 8.55 1.04 -6.12
N ILE A 126 9.71 1.30 -6.71
CA ILE A 126 10.92 0.49 -6.58
C ILE A 126 11.98 1.33 -5.88
N MET A 127 12.57 0.79 -4.81
CA MET A 127 13.75 1.38 -4.19
C MET A 127 15.02 0.92 -4.91
N LEU A 128 15.82 1.90 -5.33
CA LEU A 128 17.13 1.73 -5.95
C LEU A 128 18.26 1.78 -4.91
N GLY A 129 19.42 1.27 -5.28
CA GLY A 129 20.65 1.27 -4.48
C GLY A 129 20.74 0.15 -3.47
N LEU A 130 19.77 -0.79 -3.43
CA LEU A 130 19.71 -1.86 -2.44
C LEU A 130 20.60 -3.07 -2.79
N GLY A 131 21.07 -3.17 -4.04
CA GLY A 131 21.98 -4.21 -4.52
C GLY A 131 21.62 -4.82 -5.88
N GLU A 132 20.79 -4.13 -6.67
CA GLU A 132 20.19 -4.62 -7.90
C GLU A 132 21.13 -4.56 -9.09
N SER A 133 20.91 -5.45 -10.06
CA SER A 133 21.38 -5.27 -11.43
C SER A 133 20.40 -4.45 -12.27
N ASP A 134 20.94 -3.78 -13.30
CA ASP A 134 20.13 -3.15 -14.35
C ASP A 134 19.17 -4.14 -15.03
N ASP A 135 19.45 -5.44 -15.03
CA ASP A 135 18.63 -6.45 -15.70
C ASP A 135 17.43 -6.88 -14.85
N GLU A 136 17.60 -7.06 -13.53
CA GLU A 136 16.48 -7.23 -12.59
C GLU A 136 15.52 -6.03 -12.62
N LEU A 137 16.06 -4.81 -12.76
CA LEU A 137 15.24 -3.61 -12.94
C LEU A 137 14.45 -3.63 -14.26
N LYS A 138 15.06 -4.06 -15.37
CA LYS A 138 14.36 -4.18 -16.67
C LYS A 138 13.24 -5.23 -16.61
N GLU A 139 13.47 -6.35 -15.94
CA GLU A 139 12.45 -7.38 -15.69
C GLU A 139 11.29 -6.80 -14.87
N ALA A 140 11.59 -6.13 -13.75
CA ALA A 140 10.56 -5.48 -12.92
C ALA A 140 9.75 -4.40 -13.67
N PHE A 141 10.40 -3.59 -14.52
CA PHE A 141 9.71 -2.59 -15.33
C PHE A 141 8.83 -3.25 -16.42
N ALA A 142 9.26 -4.38 -16.98
CA ALA A 142 8.50 -5.13 -17.98
C ALA A 142 7.24 -5.77 -17.37
N ASP A 143 7.36 -6.39 -16.19
CA ASP A 143 6.24 -7.01 -15.47
C ASP A 143 5.18 -5.98 -15.08
N LEU A 144 5.58 -4.89 -14.42
CA LEU A 144 4.68 -3.79 -14.02
C LEU A 144 3.94 -3.22 -15.23
N ARG A 145 4.61 -3.11 -16.39
CA ARG A 145 3.99 -2.64 -17.63
C ARG A 145 3.10 -3.70 -18.31
N ALA A 146 3.41 -4.98 -18.15
CA ALA A 146 2.59 -6.09 -18.65
C ALA A 146 1.26 -6.25 -17.91
N ILE A 147 1.18 -5.79 -16.66
CA ILE A 147 -0.07 -5.71 -15.87
C ILE A 147 -0.73 -4.31 -15.89
N ASP A 148 -0.30 -3.44 -16.82
CA ASP A 148 -0.85 -2.09 -17.07
C ASP A 148 -0.71 -1.07 -15.92
N VAL A 149 0.39 -1.11 -15.14
CA VAL A 149 0.68 -0.03 -14.17
C VAL A 149 0.89 1.31 -14.89
N ASP A 150 0.21 2.36 -14.41
CA ASP A 150 0.28 3.71 -15.01
C ASP A 150 1.45 4.53 -14.46
N ILE A 151 1.75 4.40 -13.17
CA ILE A 151 2.74 5.22 -12.46
C ILE A 151 3.78 4.32 -11.77
N LEU A 152 5.06 4.55 -12.07
CA LEU A 152 6.19 3.99 -11.33
C LEU A 152 6.98 5.16 -10.71
N THR A 153 7.28 5.10 -9.41
CA THR A 153 8.37 5.92 -8.83
C THR A 153 9.61 5.06 -8.57
N LEU A 154 10.77 5.68 -8.79
CA LEU A 154 12.08 5.12 -8.49
C LEU A 154 12.67 5.96 -7.36
N ASP A 155 12.73 5.38 -6.18
CA ASP A 155 13.07 6.05 -4.93
C ASP A 155 14.46 5.59 -4.46
N GLN A 156 15.31 6.47 -3.93
CA GLN A 156 16.70 6.11 -3.55
C GLN A 156 16.76 5.57 -2.12
N GLY A 157 17.16 4.30 -1.99
CA GLY A 157 17.34 3.63 -0.70
C GLY A 157 18.70 3.91 -0.07
N PHE A 158 18.71 4.47 1.14
CA PHE A 158 19.92 4.62 1.93
C PHE A 158 20.27 3.30 2.64
N VAL A 159 21.15 2.50 2.04
CA VAL A 159 21.54 1.19 2.57
C VAL A 159 22.40 1.29 3.84
N ASN A 160 21.93 0.64 4.90
CA ASN A 160 22.77 -0.16 5.78
C ASN A 160 22.24 -1.61 5.69
N ASP A 161 23.04 -2.48 5.09
CA ASP A 161 22.76 -3.88 4.72
C ASP A 161 21.59 -4.15 3.76
N GLN A 162 21.76 -5.18 2.92
CA GLN A 162 20.99 -5.39 1.70
C GLN A 162 19.65 -6.12 1.91
N ASN A 163 18.67 -5.85 1.05
CA ASN A 163 17.72 -6.80 0.43
C ASN A 163 16.56 -6.03 -0.24
N PHE A 164 15.99 -6.61 -1.30
CA PHE A 164 14.87 -6.02 -2.04
C PHE A 164 13.53 -6.10 -1.33
N LEU A 165 12.72 -5.06 -1.55
CA LEU A 165 11.27 -5.16 -1.52
C LEU A 165 10.66 -4.12 -2.49
N LEU A 166 9.65 -4.55 -3.25
CA LEU A 166 8.77 -3.66 -3.98
C LEU A 166 7.84 -2.97 -2.97
N LEU A 167 7.63 -1.66 -3.08
CA LEU A 167 6.66 -0.91 -2.28
C LEU A 167 5.43 -0.63 -3.16
N VAL A 168 4.29 -1.18 -2.75
CA VAL A 168 2.98 -1.06 -3.43
C VAL A 168 2.36 0.30 -3.19
#